data_AF-A0A090R3T5-F1
#
_entry.id   AF-A0A090R3T5-F1
#
_cell.length_a   1.000
_cell.length_b   1.000
_cell.length_c   1.000
_cell.angle_alpha   90.00
_cell.angle_beta   90.00
_cell.angle_gamma   90.00
#
_symmetry.space_group_name_H-M   'P 1'
#
loop_
_entity.id
_entity.type
_entity.pdbx_description
1 polymer ?
#
loop_
_entity_poly.entity_id
_entity_poly.type
_entity_poly.pdbx_seq_one_letter_code
_entity_poly.pdbx_strand_id
1 'polypeptide(L)'
;MINYAALCDAMDGDEDVISMLIELYMAEHGDDIALMKQHYRNNAMDELFITVHSLKGVLLTLCEEHATVQLEPVETLCKRGDKPAPAVMEAFIPKCKTSISK
;
A
#
# COMPACT_ATOMS: atom_id res chain seq x y z
N MET A 1 -2.06 -5.71 8.80
CA MET A 1 -1.18 -5.55 9.96
C MET A 1 0.04 -6.28 9.52
N ILE A 2 1.16 -5.58 9.26
CA ILE A 2 2.36 -6.18 8.64
C ILE A 2 2.55 -7.58 9.21
N ASN A 3 2.48 -8.59 8.35
CA ASN A 3 2.59 -9.99 8.71
C ASN A 3 4.04 -10.28 9.12
N TYR A 4 4.40 -9.82 10.32
CA TYR A 4 5.75 -9.90 10.85
C TYR A 4 6.24 -11.35 10.93
N ALA A 5 5.34 -12.29 11.22
CA ALA A 5 5.68 -13.72 11.24
C ALA A 5 6.09 -14.21 9.85
N ALA A 6 5.34 -13.86 8.79
CA ALA A 6 5.71 -14.23 7.42
C ALA A 6 6.96 -13.49 6.94
N LEU A 7 7.13 -12.22 7.31
CA LEU A 7 8.32 -11.45 6.97
C LEU A 7 9.58 -12.00 7.68
N CYS A 8 9.44 -12.43 8.94
CA CYS A 8 10.50 -13.06 9.71
C CYS A 8 10.90 -14.42 9.11
N ASP A 9 9.93 -15.25 8.74
CA ASP A 9 10.18 -16.52 8.06
C ASP A 9 10.84 -16.30 6.68
N ALA A 10 10.38 -15.31 5.91
CA ALA A 10 10.93 -14.98 4.59
C ALA A 10 12.37 -14.43 4.64
N MET A 11 12.80 -13.88 5.78
CA MET A 11 14.14 -13.34 5.99
C MET A 11 15.01 -14.25 6.87
N ASP A 12 14.64 -15.52 7.07
CA ASP A 12 15.34 -16.49 7.91
C ASP A 12 15.61 -16.00 9.36
N GLY A 13 14.73 -15.13 9.88
CA GLY A 13 14.87 -14.52 11.20
C GLY A 13 15.89 -13.39 11.29
N ASP A 14 16.37 -12.85 10.18
CA ASP A 14 17.30 -11.71 10.16
C ASP A 14 16.60 -10.39 10.55
N GLU A 15 16.63 -10.08 11.85
CA GLU A 15 16.01 -8.88 12.41
C GLU A 15 16.59 -7.57 11.87
N ASP A 16 17.86 -7.55 11.44
CA ASP A 16 18.50 -6.35 10.89
C ASP A 16 17.93 -6.04 9.50
N VAL A 17 17.77 -7.07 8.66
CA VAL A 17 17.14 -6.95 7.33
C VAL A 17 15.66 -6.57 7.46
N ILE A 18 14.93 -7.19 8.38
CA ILE A 18 13.52 -6.88 8.63
C ILE A 18 13.35 -5.42 9.05
N SER A 19 14.20 -4.94 9.98
CA SER A 19 14.18 -3.56 10.46
C SER A 19 14.47 -2.58 9.32
N MET A 20 15.48 -2.86 8.49
CA MET A 20 15.82 -2.04 7.32
C MET A 20 14.67 -1.93 6.32
N LEU A 21 13.98 -3.04 6.03
CA LEU A 21 12.83 -3.05 5.12
C LEU A 21 11.66 -2.23 5.66
N ILE A 22 11.38 -2.32 6.96
CA ILE A 22 10.33 -1.54 7.61
C ILE A 22 10.69 -0.04 7.61
N GLU A 23 11.95 0.31 7.91
CA GLU A 23 12.42 1.69 7.87
C GLU A 23 12.31 2.31 6.47
N LEU A 24 12.73 1.56 5.44
CA LEU A 24 12.60 1.97 4.05
C LEU A 24 11.13 2.20 3.66
N TYR A 25 10.25 1.26 4.05
CA TYR A 25 8.82 1.40 3.83
C TYR A 25 8.24 2.66 4.49
N MET A 26 8.59 2.92 5.75
CA MET A 26 8.10 4.09 6.47
C MET A 26 8.61 5.40 5.86
N ALA A 27 9.86 5.41 5.37
CA ALA A 27 10.46 6.58 4.73
C ALA A 27 9.86 6.88 3.35
N GLU A 28 9.59 5.87 2.54
CA GLU A 28 9.11 6.03 1.16
C GLU A 28 7.57 6.08 1.06
N HIS A 29 6.86 5.32 1.90
CA HIS A 29 5.43 5.06 1.77
C HIS A 29 4.58 5.48 2.98
N GLY A 30 5.19 6.13 3.99
CA GLY A 30 4.47 6.60 5.18
C GLY A 30 3.32 7.58 4.88
N ASP A 31 3.45 8.36 3.80
CA ASP A 31 2.49 9.38 3.39
C ASP A 31 1.62 8.97 2.18
N ASP A 32 1.79 7.77 1.64
CA ASP A 32 1.10 7.33 0.42
C ASP A 32 -0.41 7.42 0.52
N ILE A 33 -1.00 7.13 1.68
CA ILE A 33 -2.46 7.25 1.88
C ILE A 33 -2.92 8.71 1.71
N ALA A 34 -2.11 9.67 2.19
CA ALA A 34 -2.42 11.09 2.04
C ALA A 34 -2.28 11.52 0.57
N LEU A 35 -1.23 11.06 -0.11
CA LEU A 35 -1.02 11.29 -1.54
C LEU A 35 -2.14 10.69 -2.38
N MET A 36 -2.53 9.44 -2.14
CA MET A 36 -3.66 8.78 -2.81
C MET A 36 -4.96 9.59 -2.66
N LYS A 37 -5.26 10.10 -1.46
CA LYS A 37 -6.42 10.98 -1.23
C LYS A 37 -6.33 12.27 -2.04
N GLN A 38 -5.15 12.87 -2.10
CA GLN A 38 -4.90 14.09 -2.86
C GLN A 38 -5.09 13.85 -4.36
N HIS A 39 -4.46 12.82 -4.93
CA HIS A 39 -4.61 12.45 -6.33
C HIS A 39 -6.08 12.15 -6.68
N TYR A 40 -6.78 11.43 -5.82
CA TYR A 40 -8.21 11.14 -5.99
C TYR A 40 -9.09 12.40 -6.02
N ARG A 41 -8.82 13.37 -5.13
CA ARG A 41 -9.54 14.66 -5.08
C ARG A 41 -9.26 15.51 -6.32
N ASN A 42 -8.04 15.46 -6.82
CA ASN A 42 -7.60 16.24 -7.97
C ASN A 42 -7.96 15.62 -9.33
N ASN A 43 -8.66 14.47 -9.35
CA ASN A 43 -8.91 13.67 -10.55
C ASN A 43 -7.62 13.23 -11.29
N ALA A 44 -6.52 13.10 -10.55
CA ALA A 44 -5.20 12.76 -11.06
C ALA A 44 -5.04 11.23 -11.08
N MET A 45 -5.70 10.54 -12.03
CA MET A 45 -5.81 9.07 -12.04
C MET A 45 -4.49 8.39 -12.40
N ASP A 46 -3.68 9.00 -13.25
CA ASP A 46 -2.37 8.45 -13.62
C ASP A 46 -1.42 8.45 -12.41
N GLU A 47 -1.41 9.55 -11.65
CA GLU A 47 -0.64 9.68 -10.42
C GLU A 47 -1.18 8.75 -9.33
N LEU A 48 -2.50 8.64 -9.20
CA LEU A 48 -3.12 7.69 -8.27
C LEU A 48 -2.74 6.24 -8.62
N PHE A 49 -2.71 5.90 -9.91
CA PHE A 49 -2.25 4.60 -10.38
C PHE A 49 -0.80 4.36 -9.99
N ILE A 50 0.11 5.32 -10.22
CA ILE A 50 1.54 5.18 -9.88
C ILE A 50 1.72 4.97 -8.38
N THR A 51 1.07 5.78 -7.54
CA THR A 51 1.17 5.64 -6.07
C THR A 51 0.65 4.27 -5.61
N VAL A 52 -0.50 3.84 -6.11
CA VAL A 52 -1.07 2.53 -5.77
C VAL A 52 -0.17 1.38 -6.25
N HIS A 53 0.37 1.46 -7.46
CA HIS A 53 1.24 0.45 -8.03
C HIS A 53 2.51 0.29 -7.19
N SER A 54 3.14 1.41 -6.82
CA SER A 54 4.35 1.42 -5.98
C SER A 54 4.06 0.84 -4.60
N LEU A 55 2.97 1.29 -3.95
CA LEU A 55 2.56 0.79 -2.64
C LEU A 55 2.27 -0.71 -2.64
N LYS A 56 1.58 -1.22 -3.69
CA LYS A 56 1.36 -2.66 -3.86
C LYS A 56 2.66 -3.44 -3.95
N GLY A 57 3.64 -2.93 -4.70
CA GLY A 57 4.95 -3.57 -4.84
C GLY A 57 5.62 -3.78 -3.49
N VAL A 58 5.69 -2.73 -2.67
CA VAL A 58 6.34 -2.82 -1.36
C VAL A 58 5.53 -3.65 -0.35
N LEU A 59 4.19 -3.57 -0.38
CA LEU A 59 3.35 -4.43 0.44
C LEU A 59 3.53 -5.93 0.12
N LEU A 60 3.78 -6.30 -1.14
CA LEU A 60 4.13 -7.68 -1.49
C LEU A 60 5.48 -8.09 -0.89
N THR A 61 6.49 -7.21 -0.92
CA THR A 61 7.79 -7.44 -0.27
C THR A 61 7.65 -7.63 1.24
N LEU A 62 6.71 -6.94 1.87
CA LEU A 62 6.41 -7.06 3.30
C LEU A 62 5.43 -8.21 3.64
N CYS A 63 5.15 -9.10 2.68
CA CYS A 63 4.23 -10.23 2.84
C CYS A 63 2.78 -9.83 3.19
N GLU A 64 2.33 -8.62 2.83
CA GLU A 64 0.97 -8.10 3.02
C GLU A 64 0.05 -8.40 1.82
N GLU A 65 -0.09 -9.68 1.45
CA GLU A 65 -0.90 -10.11 0.29
C GLU A 65 -2.37 -9.66 0.36
N HIS A 66 -2.94 -9.62 1.57
CA HIS A 66 -4.33 -9.18 1.73
C HIS A 66 -4.51 -7.69 1.40
N ALA A 67 -3.53 -6.84 1.72
CA ALA A 67 -3.58 -5.42 1.40
C ALA A 67 -3.44 -5.18 -0.11
N THR A 68 -2.65 -6.01 -0.80
CA THR A 68 -2.42 -5.89 -2.25
C THR A 68 -3.65 -6.32 -3.04
N VAL A 69 -4.37 -7.36 -2.60
CA VAL A 69 -5.67 -7.76 -3.16
C VAL A 69 -6.71 -6.64 -3.02
N GLN A 70 -6.69 -5.90 -1.91
CA GLN A 70 -7.60 -4.78 -1.71
C GLN A 70 -7.28 -3.56 -2.58
N LEU A 71 -6.02 -3.39 -3.00
CA LEU A 71 -5.58 -2.32 -3.90
C LEU A 71 -5.86 -2.60 -5.37
N GLU A 72 -5.99 -3.87 -5.76
CA GLU A 72 -6.21 -4.31 -7.14
C GLU A 72 -7.34 -3.56 -7.86
N PRO A 73 -8.54 -3.34 -7.26
CA PRO A 73 -9.62 -2.64 -7.95
C PRO A 73 -9.30 -1.16 -8.20
N VAL A 74 -8.61 -0.51 -7.25
CA VAL A 74 -8.20 0.90 -7.39
C VAL A 74 -7.16 1.01 -8.51
N GLU A 75 -6.14 0.15 -8.49
CA GLU A 75 -5.11 0.11 -9.51
C GLU A 75 -5.69 -0.13 -10.91
N THR A 76 -6.56 -1.13 -11.05
CA THR A 76 -7.14 -1.52 -12.33
C THR A 76 -8.00 -0.41 -12.94
N LEU A 77 -8.78 0.29 -12.12
CA LEU A 77 -9.62 1.41 -12.56
C LEU A 77 -8.74 2.59 -12.97
N CYS A 78 -7.77 2.97 -12.12
CA CYS A 78 -6.90 4.11 -12.39
C CYS A 78 -6.03 3.87 -13.64
N LYS A 79 -5.56 2.63 -13.86
CA LYS A 79 -4.82 2.23 -15.08
C LYS A 79 -5.61 2.46 -16.37
N ARG A 80 -6.94 2.44 -16.31
CA ARG A 80 -7.84 2.71 -17.43
C ARG A 80 -8.23 4.19 -17.54
N GLY A 81 -7.77 5.02 -16.61
CA GLY A 81 -8.23 6.41 -16.44
C GLY A 81 -9.59 6.54 -15.77
N ASP A 82 -10.17 5.43 -15.29
CA ASP A 82 -11.48 5.43 -14.65
C ASP A 82 -11.35 5.87 -13.19
N LYS A 83 -12.17 6.83 -12.78
CA LYS A 83 -12.22 7.27 -11.38
C LYS A 83 -12.90 6.21 -10.51
N PRO A 84 -12.23 5.67 -9.48
CA PRO A 84 -12.86 4.73 -8.56
C PRO A 84 -14.06 5.35 -7.85
N ALA A 85 -15.11 4.56 -7.61
CA ALA A 85 -16.23 5.02 -6.80
C ALA A 85 -15.75 5.37 -5.37
N PRO A 86 -16.32 6.39 -4.70
CA PRO A 86 -15.91 6.77 -3.35
C PRO A 86 -15.93 5.60 -2.36
N ALA A 87 -16.90 4.70 -2.48
CA ALA A 87 -16.99 3.49 -1.66
C ALA A 87 -15.77 2.56 -1.81
N VAL A 88 -15.17 2.49 -3.01
CA VAL A 88 -13.96 1.69 -3.26
C VAL A 88 -12.75 2.33 -2.58
N MET A 89 -12.63 3.66 -2.65
CA MET A 89 -11.56 4.40 -1.97
C MET A 89 -11.67 4.30 -0.44
N GLU A 90 -12.88 4.48 0.10
CA GLU A 90 -13.16 4.41 1.54
C GLU A 90 -13.05 3.00 2.11
N ALA A 91 -13.25 1.95 1.31
CA ALA A 91 -13.03 0.57 1.75
C ALA A 91 -11.55 0.25 2.00
N PHE A 92 -10.65 1.00 1.35
CA PHE A 92 -9.20 0.75 1.35
C PHE A 92 -8.44 1.64 2.34
N ILE A 93 -8.69 2.96 2.29
CA ILE A 93 -7.95 3.98 3.04
C ILE A 93 -7.84 3.71 4.56
N PRO A 94 -8.90 3.29 5.27
CA PRO A 94 -8.83 3.04 6.72
C PRO A 94 -8.00 1.79 7.04
N LYS A 95 -8.02 0.77 6.17
CA LYS A 95 -7.38 -0.52 6.41
C LYS A 95 -5.86 -0.44 6.30
N CYS A 96 -5.34 0.39 5.40
CA CYS A 96 -3.89 0.63 5.34
C CYS A 96 -3.34 1.28 6.60
N LYS A 97 -4.06 2.21 7.25
CA LYS A 97 -3.61 2.77 8.54
C LYS A 97 -3.56 1.72 9.65
N THR A 98 -4.59 0.89 9.76
CA THR A 98 -4.64 -0.18 10.78
C THR A 98 -3.64 -1.30 10.51
N SER A 99 -3.14 -1.45 9.28
CA SER A 99 -2.10 -2.43 8.98
C SER A 99 -0.69 -2.01 9.41
N ILE A 100 -0.46 -0.73 9.71
CA ILE A 100 0.88 -0.17 9.94
C ILE A 100 1.09 0.25 11.41
N SER A 101 0.01 0.45 12.17
CA SER A 101 0.08 0.74 13.60
C SER A 101 0.29 -0.54 14.42
N LYS A 102 1.40 -0.54 15.20
CA LYS A 102 1.81 -1.51 16.22
C LYS A 102 0.67 -2.10 17.04
#